data_AF-A0A366L1R9-F1
#
_entry.id   AF-A0A366L1R9-F1
#
_cell.length_a   1.000
_cell.length_b   1.000
_cell.length_c   1.000
_cell.angle_alpha   90.00
_cell.angle_beta   90.00
_cell.angle_gamma   90.00
#
_symmetry.space_group_name_H-M   'P 1'
#
loop_
_entity.id
_entity.type
_entity.pdbx_description
1 polymer ?
#
loop_
_entity_poly.entity_id
_entity_poly.type
_entity_poly.pdbx_seq_one_letter_code
_entity_poly.pdbx_strand_id
1 'polypeptide(L)'
;MKIRQTGVRSKSKEKKISYSDKLRARLEGRVANDEKMLLFDYHSLPFNHYMELIRDRLLKPQLYRKEFWETIPNGVYKQEKGLQLLNDYQHFIEEKMRVIIEKYSIGYWLHLSRRIAPSSMGEDTRYATIIYCSNILNAAIQKFAKKKQNSELIMVNEDNLDKILKGIYLTDTFKSALPLLKKCKDQIMLGDFDHENLWEFITIGILAYEIWLSGAKKRIVSKGADLTVNHQTEEIIDDNRSKELDELVLNFDNRKRGMHSTATGTVFQEKTRDTGTTFMTQIFDRKNATDFKEPIAKHLEIEFEENFSPNFSFALFDIRAFTQAHLPLSQDFRLKNNVSFEYVMGVISDVCLSFVNSFFGKKDIKTYFNMVQRSYQLFKIDEYRPSIKENWTTVMEQTGISVPYDEDEIDKAIAFLTLAEDNARNIRLATAGPLKIFLPLDQKGGILIDHSVTIYLLYNLFHNVSMGGHNFRGKTLEDALNGQKSYLPVTPCKAIDNTSKQIDFSVVVGDILVIAECKVVAHSFGINNGDVNAISHRTENVVEKGLSEVDEKAQWLALHPKGTNYDLTGISHILPLVVSPFTEYIHTFEPRYWLTKDLPRVLNIDEFEEFIKSELKGIRKSALRPL
;
A
#
# COMPACT_ATOMS: atom_id res chain seq x y z
N MET A 1 -7.42 -46.69 -61.82
CA MET A 1 -6.00 -47.06 -61.68
C MET A 1 -5.13 -45.91 -62.23
N LYS A 2 -4.67 -45.00 -61.36
CA LYS A 2 -3.62 -44.01 -61.63
C LYS A 2 -3.01 -43.58 -60.30
N ILE A 3 -1.76 -43.97 -60.10
CA ILE A 3 -0.92 -43.68 -58.93
C ILE A 3 -0.56 -42.19 -58.97
N ARG A 4 -0.88 -41.43 -57.90
CA ARG A 4 -0.38 -40.07 -57.70
C ARG A 4 0.89 -40.13 -56.86
N GLN A 5 2.01 -39.71 -57.45
CA GLN A 5 3.29 -39.52 -56.78
C GLN A 5 3.18 -38.47 -55.68
N THR A 6 3.71 -38.82 -54.52
CA THR A 6 3.94 -37.94 -53.36
C THR A 6 5.08 -36.97 -53.65
N GLY A 7 4.76 -35.69 -53.77
CA GLY A 7 5.75 -34.61 -53.75
C GLY A 7 6.21 -34.32 -52.32
N VAL A 8 7.47 -34.62 -52.03
CA VAL A 8 8.16 -34.23 -50.80
C VAL A 8 8.31 -32.71 -50.80
N ARG A 9 7.58 -32.00 -49.92
CA ARG A 9 7.84 -30.59 -49.61
C ARG A 9 9.10 -30.50 -48.75
N SER A 10 10.17 -29.93 -49.30
CA SER A 10 11.35 -29.53 -48.54
C SER A 10 10.96 -28.47 -47.51
N LYS A 11 11.07 -28.79 -46.22
CA LYS A 11 11.02 -27.79 -45.14
C LYS A 11 12.23 -26.86 -45.30
N SER A 12 12.00 -25.63 -45.75
CA SER A 12 13.01 -24.58 -45.68
C SER A 12 13.35 -24.37 -44.20
N LYS A 13 14.63 -24.59 -43.85
CA LYS A 13 15.18 -24.22 -42.55
C LYS A 13 15.12 -22.69 -42.43
N GLU A 14 14.09 -22.16 -41.79
CA GLU A 14 14.15 -20.80 -41.27
C GLU A 14 15.36 -20.71 -40.32
N LYS A 15 16.36 -19.91 -40.68
CA LYS A 15 17.47 -19.58 -39.78
C LYS A 15 16.84 -18.93 -38.53
N LYS A 16 16.89 -19.63 -37.39
CA LYS A 16 16.60 -19.02 -36.09
C LYS A 16 17.61 -17.88 -35.88
N ILE A 17 17.15 -16.65 -36.12
CA ILE A 17 17.89 -15.44 -35.80
C ILE A 17 18.18 -15.46 -34.30
N SER A 18 19.44 -15.27 -33.90
CA SER A 18 19.82 -15.26 -32.48
C SER A 18 19.17 -14.07 -31.76
N TYR A 19 18.97 -14.18 -30.45
CA TYR A 19 18.42 -13.06 -29.65
C TYR A 19 19.29 -11.79 -29.79
N SER A 20 20.61 -11.95 -29.79
CA SER A 20 21.57 -10.86 -29.97
C SER A 20 21.40 -10.13 -31.30
N ASP A 21 21.14 -10.87 -32.40
CA ASP A 21 20.90 -10.27 -33.72
C ASP A 21 19.58 -9.48 -33.76
N LYS A 22 18.52 -9.99 -33.11
CA LYS A 22 17.24 -9.26 -32.97
C LYS A 22 17.41 -7.98 -32.17
N LEU A 23 18.22 -8.02 -31.10
CA LEU A 23 18.48 -6.88 -30.24
C LEU A 23 19.26 -5.79 -30.97
N ARG A 24 20.28 -6.19 -31.75
CA ARG A 24 21.09 -5.29 -32.58
C ARG A 24 20.24 -4.53 -33.60
N ALA A 25 19.38 -5.24 -34.32
CA ALA A 25 18.46 -4.63 -35.30
C ALA A 25 17.51 -3.61 -34.65
N ARG A 26 17.00 -3.89 -33.45
CA ARG A 26 16.14 -2.96 -32.69
C ARG A 26 16.87 -1.69 -32.27
N LEU A 27 18.15 -1.81 -31.89
CA LEU A 27 19.00 -0.67 -31.53
C LEU A 27 19.33 0.21 -32.72
N GLU A 28 19.71 -0.39 -33.85
CA GLU A 28 20.02 0.33 -35.09
C GLU A 28 18.80 1.11 -35.60
N GLY A 29 17.60 0.53 -35.53
CA GLY A 29 16.36 1.24 -35.87
C GLY A 29 16.02 2.42 -34.95
N ARG A 30 16.42 2.38 -33.67
CA ARG A 30 16.20 3.49 -32.72
C ARG A 30 17.14 4.66 -32.96
N VAL A 31 18.40 4.39 -33.30
CA VAL A 31 19.40 5.42 -33.61
C VAL A 31 19.01 6.21 -34.87
N ALA A 32 18.33 5.56 -35.83
CA ALA A 32 17.92 6.19 -37.09
C ALA A 32 16.75 7.18 -36.97
N ASN A 33 15.97 7.17 -35.88
CA ASN A 33 14.74 7.98 -35.69
C ASN A 33 14.96 9.22 -34.78
N ASP A 34 16.14 9.84 -34.85
CA ASP A 34 16.70 10.84 -33.90
C ASP A 34 15.92 12.18 -33.79
N GLU A 35 14.74 12.34 -34.42
CA GLU A 35 13.96 13.60 -34.45
C GLU A 35 12.80 13.70 -33.44
N LYS A 36 12.31 12.58 -32.88
CA LYS A 36 11.35 12.64 -31.77
C LYS A 36 12.12 12.55 -30.46
N MET A 37 11.79 13.41 -29.50
CA MET A 37 12.38 13.47 -28.15
C MET A 37 12.17 12.14 -27.41
N LEU A 38 12.94 11.12 -27.77
CA LEU A 38 12.93 9.81 -27.15
C LEU A 38 13.69 9.92 -25.84
N LEU A 39 12.99 9.75 -24.72
CA LEU A 39 13.61 9.45 -23.45
C LEU A 39 14.35 8.10 -23.59
N PHE A 40 15.64 8.16 -23.90
CA PHE A 40 16.48 6.98 -23.90
C PHE A 40 16.64 6.50 -22.46
N ASP A 41 16.22 5.26 -22.21
CA ASP A 41 16.36 4.62 -20.92
C ASP A 41 17.50 3.60 -20.94
N TYR A 42 18.59 3.95 -20.25
CA TYR A 42 19.87 3.24 -20.34
C TYR A 42 19.82 1.79 -19.83
N HIS A 43 18.78 1.40 -19.10
CA HIS A 43 18.74 0.07 -18.48
C HIS A 43 17.88 -0.92 -19.26
N SER A 44 16.89 -0.47 -20.04
CA SER A 44 15.81 -1.36 -20.51
C SER A 44 16.30 -2.52 -21.39
N LEU A 45 17.22 -2.25 -22.32
CA LEU A 45 17.76 -3.30 -23.20
C LEU A 45 18.84 -4.15 -22.50
N PRO A 46 19.81 -3.57 -21.77
CA PRO A 46 20.72 -4.35 -20.94
C PRO A 46 20.02 -5.28 -19.92
N PHE A 47 18.98 -4.80 -19.24
CA PHE A 47 18.28 -5.59 -18.23
C PHE A 47 17.55 -6.78 -18.87
N ASN A 48 16.91 -6.59 -20.02
CA ASN A 48 16.33 -7.71 -20.77
C ASN A 48 17.39 -8.75 -21.15
N HIS A 49 18.57 -8.31 -21.55
CA HIS A 49 19.68 -9.23 -21.82
C HIS A 49 20.14 -9.98 -20.56
N TYR A 50 20.31 -9.27 -19.44
CA TYR A 50 20.67 -9.88 -18.15
C TYR A 50 19.61 -10.86 -17.65
N MET A 51 18.33 -10.57 -17.83
CA MET A 51 17.22 -11.48 -17.50
C MET A 51 17.32 -12.81 -18.26
N GLU A 52 17.69 -12.78 -19.54
CA GLU A 52 17.91 -14.03 -20.31
C GLU A 52 19.11 -14.82 -19.77
N LEU A 53 20.17 -14.16 -19.29
CA LEU A 53 21.35 -14.84 -18.71
C LEU A 53 21.03 -15.55 -17.39
N ILE A 54 20.07 -15.06 -16.61
CA ILE A 54 19.69 -15.64 -15.30
C ILE A 54 18.40 -16.46 -15.36
N ARG A 55 17.85 -16.66 -16.56
CA ARG A 55 16.54 -17.29 -16.77
C ARG A 55 16.40 -18.66 -16.12
N ASP A 56 17.45 -19.49 -16.20
CA ASP A 56 17.43 -20.83 -15.62
C ASP A 56 17.37 -20.81 -14.09
N ARG A 57 17.85 -19.74 -13.44
CA ARG A 57 17.78 -19.56 -11.99
C ARG A 57 16.36 -19.20 -11.53
N LEU A 58 15.60 -18.50 -12.35
CA LEU A 58 14.20 -18.11 -12.06
C LEU A 58 13.26 -19.32 -11.93
N LEU A 59 13.63 -20.47 -12.49
CA LEU A 59 12.81 -21.68 -12.45
C LEU A 59 12.85 -22.41 -11.09
N LYS A 60 13.64 -21.93 -10.10
CA LYS A 60 13.83 -22.60 -8.79
C LYS A 60 13.68 -21.66 -7.57
N PRO A 61 12.55 -20.93 -7.42
CA PRO A 61 12.42 -19.90 -6.38
C PRO A 61 12.32 -20.47 -4.95
N GLN A 62 11.90 -21.72 -4.77
CA GLN A 62 11.59 -22.31 -3.45
C GLN A 62 12.82 -22.74 -2.60
N LEU A 63 14.03 -22.29 -2.95
CA LEU A 63 15.26 -22.73 -2.28
C LEU A 63 15.30 -22.36 -0.78
N TYR A 64 14.93 -21.13 -0.43
CA TYR A 64 14.99 -20.65 0.96
C TYR A 64 13.95 -21.30 1.86
N ARG A 65 12.78 -21.63 1.29
CA ARG A 65 11.73 -22.36 1.99
C ARG A 65 12.24 -23.75 2.37
N LYS A 66 12.88 -24.46 1.43
CA LYS A 66 13.53 -25.76 1.69
C LYS A 66 14.59 -25.65 2.76
N GLU A 67 15.50 -24.68 2.62
CA GLU A 67 16.63 -24.49 3.55
C GLU A 67 16.19 -24.42 5.02
N PHE A 68 15.09 -23.73 5.32
CA PHE A 68 14.56 -23.66 6.68
C PHE A 68 13.69 -24.86 7.04
N TRP A 69 12.66 -25.16 6.24
CA TRP A 69 11.60 -26.09 6.64
C TRP A 69 11.99 -27.56 6.57
N GLU A 70 13.03 -27.94 5.81
CA GLU A 70 13.57 -29.31 5.83
C GLU A 70 14.22 -29.66 7.18
N THR A 71 14.59 -28.65 7.99
CA THR A 71 15.11 -28.86 9.36
C THR A 71 14.00 -29.14 10.37
N ILE A 72 12.74 -28.88 10.00
CA ILE A 72 11.57 -29.06 10.85
C ILE A 72 10.90 -30.40 10.50
N PRO A 73 10.64 -31.32 11.46
CA PRO A 73 10.02 -32.60 11.16
C PRO A 73 8.67 -32.47 10.44
N ASN A 74 8.31 -33.49 9.64
CA ASN A 74 6.96 -33.58 9.10
C ASN A 74 5.95 -33.73 10.25
N GLY A 75 4.83 -33.02 10.16
CA GLY A 75 3.80 -33.08 11.18
C GLY A 75 2.82 -31.92 11.15
N VAL A 76 1.86 -31.97 12.08
CA VAL A 76 0.88 -30.92 12.34
C VAL A 76 1.24 -30.23 13.64
N TYR A 77 1.41 -28.91 13.58
CA TYR A 77 1.84 -28.05 14.67
C TYR A 77 0.69 -27.16 15.12
N LYS A 78 0.30 -27.33 16.39
CA LYS A 78 -0.73 -26.51 17.03
C LYS A 78 -0.39 -25.02 17.02
N GLN A 79 -1.42 -24.19 17.09
CA GLN A 79 -1.37 -22.73 16.94
C GLN A 79 -0.10 -22.09 17.55
N GLU A 80 0.15 -22.24 18.85
CA GLU A 80 1.31 -21.62 19.51
C GLU A 80 2.64 -22.01 18.85
N LYS A 81 2.86 -23.31 18.65
CA LYS A 81 4.10 -23.81 18.03
C LYS A 81 4.18 -23.44 16.55
N GLY A 82 3.07 -23.49 15.82
CA GLY A 82 3.00 -23.07 14.42
C GLY A 82 3.35 -21.59 14.25
N LEU A 83 2.83 -20.72 15.12
CA LEU A 83 3.16 -19.29 15.12
C LEU A 83 4.64 -19.05 15.46
N GLN A 84 5.19 -19.80 16.42
CA GLN A 84 6.62 -19.73 16.73
C GLN A 84 7.47 -20.07 15.50
N LEU A 85 7.19 -21.20 14.83
CA LEU A 85 7.93 -21.63 13.64
C LEU A 85 7.83 -20.62 12.48
N LEU A 86 6.65 -20.01 12.28
CA LEU A 86 6.47 -18.98 11.27
C LEU A 86 7.23 -17.69 11.59
N ASN A 87 7.34 -17.30 12.86
CA ASN A 87 8.16 -16.18 13.29
C ASN A 87 9.66 -16.48 13.12
N ASP A 88 10.10 -17.68 13.47
CA ASP A 88 11.48 -18.13 13.28
C ASP A 88 11.83 -18.13 11.78
N TYR A 89 10.90 -18.57 10.93
CA TYR A 89 11.05 -18.50 9.48
C TYR A 89 11.14 -17.06 8.97
N GLN A 90 10.28 -16.16 9.44
CA GLN A 90 10.39 -14.73 9.09
C GLN A 90 11.75 -14.16 9.48
N HIS A 91 12.25 -14.47 10.67
CA HIS A 91 13.57 -14.01 11.13
C HIS A 91 14.71 -14.54 10.24
N PHE A 92 14.66 -15.82 9.87
CA PHE A 92 15.60 -16.43 8.92
C PHE A 92 15.60 -15.71 7.57
N ILE A 93 14.42 -15.42 7.01
CA ILE A 93 14.28 -14.71 5.74
C ILE A 93 14.77 -13.25 5.84
N GLU A 94 14.43 -12.53 6.93
CA GLU A 94 14.93 -11.17 7.16
C GLU A 94 16.47 -11.13 7.20
N GLU A 95 17.11 -12.12 7.81
CA GLU A 95 18.57 -12.20 7.89
C GLU A 95 19.21 -12.44 6.52
N LYS A 96 18.61 -13.30 5.68
CA LYS A 96 19.04 -13.47 4.28
C LYS A 96 18.92 -12.18 3.48
N MET A 97 17.82 -11.43 3.67
CA MET A 97 17.65 -10.12 3.03
C MET A 97 18.71 -9.13 3.48
N ARG A 98 19.02 -9.08 4.79
CA ARG A 98 20.04 -8.19 5.37
C ARG A 98 21.39 -8.38 4.70
N VAL A 99 21.88 -9.62 4.60
CA VAL A 99 23.19 -9.96 4.01
C VAL A 99 23.32 -9.48 2.56
N ILE A 100 22.24 -9.50 1.78
CA ILE A 100 22.26 -9.01 0.40
C ILE A 100 22.19 -7.49 0.38
N ILE A 101 21.21 -6.90 1.09
CA ILE A 101 20.90 -5.47 1.01
C ILE A 101 22.03 -4.61 1.61
N GLU A 102 22.70 -5.07 2.66
CA GLU A 102 23.74 -4.28 3.34
C GLU A 102 24.99 -4.04 2.49
N LYS A 103 25.14 -4.74 1.35
CA LYS A 103 26.27 -4.55 0.43
C LYS A 103 26.28 -3.14 -0.16
N TYR A 104 25.11 -2.60 -0.47
CA TYR A 104 24.96 -1.39 -1.28
C TYR A 104 24.15 -0.29 -0.58
N SER A 105 24.22 0.89 -1.17
CA SER A 105 23.53 2.08 -0.68
C SER A 105 22.01 2.05 -0.85
N ILE A 106 21.32 2.84 -0.04
CA ILE A 106 19.88 3.05 -0.19
C ILE A 106 19.55 3.67 -1.56
N GLY A 107 20.41 4.59 -2.04
CA GLY A 107 20.30 5.19 -3.37
C GLY A 107 20.37 4.13 -4.46
N TYR A 108 21.34 3.22 -4.41
CA TYR A 108 21.48 2.11 -5.34
C TYR A 108 20.23 1.25 -5.41
N TRP A 109 19.75 0.76 -4.25
CA TRP A 109 18.63 -0.17 -4.21
C TRP A 109 17.32 0.45 -4.67
N LEU A 110 17.06 1.70 -4.31
CA LEU A 110 15.87 2.40 -4.81
C LEU A 110 15.99 2.75 -6.28
N HIS A 111 17.15 3.19 -6.73
CA HIS A 111 17.36 3.46 -8.15
C HIS A 111 17.12 2.20 -9.00
N LEU A 112 17.58 1.04 -8.52
CA LEU A 112 17.36 -0.26 -9.16
C LEU A 112 15.89 -0.70 -9.08
N SER A 113 15.27 -0.64 -7.90
CA SER A 113 13.89 -1.13 -7.72
C SER A 113 12.87 -0.37 -8.55
N ARG A 114 13.14 0.90 -8.86
CA ARG A 114 12.27 1.76 -9.68
C ARG A 114 12.47 1.58 -11.19
N ARG A 115 13.38 0.69 -11.61
CA ARG A 115 13.65 0.30 -13.00
C ARG A 115 13.13 -1.09 -13.34
N ILE A 116 12.55 -1.76 -12.36
CA ILE A 116 11.98 -3.09 -12.51
C ILE A 116 10.51 -2.97 -12.13
N ALA A 117 9.64 -3.26 -13.08
CA ALA A 117 8.21 -3.14 -12.86
C ALA A 117 7.76 -4.07 -11.72
N PRO A 118 6.87 -3.62 -10.82
CA PRO A 118 6.27 -4.48 -9.81
C PRO A 118 5.66 -5.73 -10.45
N SER A 119 6.15 -6.89 -10.03
CA SER A 119 5.75 -8.19 -10.56
C SER A 119 5.72 -9.21 -9.44
N SER A 120 5.03 -10.32 -9.66
CA SER A 120 5.07 -11.41 -8.68
C SER A 120 6.40 -12.15 -8.80
N MET A 121 7.06 -12.34 -7.66
CA MET A 121 8.27 -13.14 -7.51
C MET A 121 7.96 -14.53 -6.93
N GLY A 122 6.67 -14.87 -6.81
CA GLY A 122 6.18 -16.15 -6.32
C GLY A 122 4.95 -16.62 -7.10
N GLU A 123 4.21 -17.56 -6.52
CA GLU A 123 3.09 -18.23 -7.20
C GLU A 123 1.82 -17.36 -7.22
N ASP A 124 1.58 -16.55 -6.18
CA ASP A 124 0.44 -15.64 -6.13
C ASP A 124 0.69 -14.38 -6.98
N THR A 125 -0.08 -14.23 -8.06
CA THR A 125 0.02 -13.11 -9.00
C THR A 125 -1.03 -12.02 -8.80
N ARG A 126 -1.81 -12.07 -7.71
CA ARG A 126 -2.83 -11.06 -7.41
C ARG A 126 -2.16 -9.71 -7.19
N TYR A 127 -2.82 -8.65 -7.66
CA TYR A 127 -2.31 -7.28 -7.56
C TYR A 127 -1.98 -6.88 -6.12
N ALA A 128 -2.89 -7.17 -5.17
CA ALA A 128 -2.68 -6.87 -3.76
C ALA A 128 -1.41 -7.52 -3.19
N THR A 129 -1.12 -8.77 -3.57
CA THR A 129 0.09 -9.50 -3.16
C THR A 129 1.35 -8.84 -3.71
N ILE A 130 1.35 -8.45 -4.99
CA ILE A 130 2.48 -7.76 -5.63
C ILE A 130 2.78 -6.43 -4.92
N ILE A 131 1.75 -5.64 -4.61
CA ILE A 131 1.92 -4.37 -3.90
C ILE A 131 2.45 -4.60 -2.49
N TYR A 132 1.94 -5.62 -1.79
CA TYR A 132 2.42 -5.96 -0.46
C TYR A 132 3.90 -6.37 -0.47
N CYS A 133 4.31 -7.21 -1.42
CA CYS A 133 5.71 -7.62 -1.59
C CYS A 133 6.61 -6.43 -1.95
N SER A 134 6.11 -5.50 -2.78
CA SER A 134 6.83 -4.27 -3.12
C SER A 134 7.04 -3.36 -1.90
N ASN A 135 6.05 -3.29 -1.01
CA ASN A 135 6.17 -2.57 0.25
C ASN A 135 7.12 -3.26 1.24
N ILE A 136 7.11 -4.60 1.32
CA ILE A 136 8.12 -5.37 2.07
C ILE A 136 9.53 -5.07 1.56
N LEU A 137 9.71 -5.06 0.23
CA LEU A 137 10.98 -4.73 -0.40
C LEU A 137 11.44 -3.31 -0.04
N ASN A 138 10.57 -2.31 -0.16
CA ASN A 138 10.87 -0.93 0.25
C ASN A 138 11.26 -0.85 1.74
N ALA A 139 10.53 -1.57 2.61
CA ALA A 139 10.85 -1.65 4.04
C ALA A 139 12.22 -2.29 4.28
N ALA A 140 12.56 -3.36 3.57
CA ALA A 140 13.85 -4.04 3.69
C ALA A 140 15.01 -3.14 3.25
N ILE A 141 14.83 -2.41 2.15
CA ILE A 141 15.81 -1.44 1.66
C ILE A 141 16.03 -0.34 2.70
N GLN A 142 14.97 0.31 3.19
CA GLN A 142 15.11 1.36 4.21
C GLN A 142 15.73 0.82 5.52
N LYS A 143 15.37 -0.40 5.93
CA LYS A 143 15.89 -1.04 7.13
C LYS A 143 17.38 -1.36 7.01
N PHE A 144 17.81 -2.05 5.96
CA PHE A 144 19.13 -2.70 5.90
C PHE A 144 20.16 -2.01 4.99
N ALA A 145 19.76 -1.19 4.01
CA ALA A 145 20.72 -0.60 3.07
C ALA A 145 21.66 0.39 3.76
N LYS A 146 22.85 0.62 3.19
CA LYS A 146 23.81 1.62 3.69
C LYS A 146 23.28 3.03 3.44
N LYS A 147 23.32 3.90 4.47
CA LYS A 147 22.78 5.27 4.38
C LYS A 147 23.79 6.34 3.92
N LYS A 148 25.08 6.03 3.78
CA LYS A 148 26.15 7.05 3.65
C LYS A 148 27.20 6.82 2.55
N GLN A 149 27.04 5.81 1.70
CA GLN A 149 27.97 5.51 0.61
C GLN A 149 27.19 5.55 -0.70
N ASN A 150 27.75 6.08 -1.80
CA ASN A 150 27.07 6.05 -3.10
C ASN A 150 28.09 5.98 -4.25
N SER A 151 29.00 5.01 -4.19
CA SER A 151 29.95 4.75 -5.27
C SER A 151 29.33 3.95 -6.42
N GLU A 152 28.16 3.36 -6.19
CA GLU A 152 27.44 2.48 -7.10
C GLU A 152 26.59 3.26 -8.11
N LEU A 153 26.31 4.53 -7.83
CA LEU A 153 25.57 5.41 -8.71
C LEU A 153 26.52 6.42 -9.36
N ILE A 154 26.61 6.39 -10.68
CA ILE A 154 27.57 7.19 -11.47
C ILE A 154 26.88 8.04 -12.52
N MET A 155 27.50 9.15 -12.88
CA MET A 155 27.08 10.02 -13.97
C MET A 155 27.80 9.65 -15.27
N VAL A 156 27.17 9.91 -16.41
CA VAL A 156 27.79 9.69 -17.71
C VAL A 156 28.90 10.72 -17.97
N ASN A 157 30.13 10.24 -18.03
CA ASN A 157 31.30 10.96 -18.53
C ASN A 157 32.26 9.96 -19.18
N GLU A 158 33.33 10.45 -19.82
CA GLU A 158 34.28 9.58 -20.52
C GLU A 158 35.00 8.60 -19.59
N ASP A 159 35.29 9.02 -18.36
CA ASP A 159 36.00 8.24 -17.34
C ASP A 159 35.16 7.13 -16.69
N ASN A 160 33.84 7.11 -16.95
CA ASN A 160 32.89 6.19 -16.33
C ASN A 160 32.25 5.21 -17.33
N LEU A 161 32.50 5.34 -18.64
CA LEU A 161 31.82 4.53 -19.66
C LEU A 161 32.04 3.02 -19.50
N ASP A 162 33.22 2.63 -19.04
CA ASP A 162 33.60 1.24 -18.74
C ASP A 162 32.94 0.70 -17.47
N LYS A 163 32.50 1.57 -16.56
CA LYS A 163 31.78 1.20 -15.34
C LYS A 163 30.27 1.13 -15.53
N ILE A 164 29.68 1.93 -16.43
CA ILE A 164 28.22 1.94 -16.63
C ILE A 164 27.76 0.55 -17.06
N LEU A 165 26.95 -0.09 -16.20
CA LEU A 165 26.52 -1.48 -16.37
C LEU A 165 27.70 -2.41 -16.72
N LYS A 166 28.85 -2.21 -16.05
CA LYS A 166 30.09 -2.98 -16.26
C LYS A 166 30.58 -2.94 -17.71
N GLY A 167 30.39 -1.80 -18.36
CA GLY A 167 30.90 -1.54 -19.71
C GLY A 167 30.08 -2.21 -20.81
N ILE A 168 28.84 -2.63 -20.55
CA ILE A 168 28.02 -3.35 -21.54
C ILE A 168 27.89 -2.58 -22.86
N TYR A 169 27.85 -1.25 -22.81
CA TYR A 169 27.76 -0.37 -23.98
C TYR A 169 29.04 -0.30 -24.83
N LEU A 170 30.14 -0.87 -24.35
CA LEU A 170 31.39 -1.02 -25.12
C LEU A 170 31.46 -2.36 -25.86
N THR A 171 30.52 -3.29 -25.59
CA THR A 171 30.43 -4.58 -26.27
C THR A 171 29.79 -4.44 -27.66
N ASP A 172 30.13 -5.34 -28.58
CA ASP A 172 29.62 -5.31 -29.96
C ASP A 172 28.08 -5.32 -30.06
N THR A 173 27.41 -5.94 -29.08
CA THR A 173 25.95 -6.04 -29.02
C THR A 173 25.29 -4.68 -28.78
N PHE A 174 25.88 -3.82 -27.94
CA PHE A 174 25.25 -2.57 -27.48
C PHE A 174 25.99 -1.31 -27.94
N LYS A 175 27.14 -1.44 -28.60
CA LYS A 175 27.97 -0.32 -29.06
C LYS A 175 27.22 0.70 -29.93
N SER A 176 26.21 0.27 -30.68
CA SER A 176 25.35 1.16 -31.47
C SER A 176 24.53 2.14 -30.61
N ALA A 177 24.25 1.81 -29.34
CA ALA A 177 23.52 2.66 -28.41
C ALA A 177 24.41 3.67 -27.66
N LEU A 178 25.74 3.54 -27.74
CA LEU A 178 26.69 4.41 -27.05
C LEU A 178 26.51 5.91 -27.35
N PRO A 179 26.21 6.34 -28.61
CA PRO A 179 25.92 7.75 -28.89
C PRO A 179 24.70 8.27 -28.13
N LEU A 180 23.64 7.45 -27.97
CA LEU A 180 22.44 7.82 -27.21
C LEU A 180 22.75 7.93 -25.72
N LEU A 181 23.52 6.98 -25.16
CA LEU A 181 23.98 7.02 -23.78
C LEU A 181 24.74 8.33 -23.47
N LYS A 182 25.65 8.74 -24.36
CA LYS A 182 26.42 9.99 -24.23
C LYS A 182 25.57 11.26 -24.24
N LYS A 183 24.34 11.22 -24.78
CA LYS A 183 23.37 12.33 -24.70
C LYS A 183 22.70 12.43 -23.32
N CYS A 184 22.76 11.39 -22.48
CA CYS A 184 22.12 11.33 -21.16
C CYS A 184 23.00 11.83 -20.00
N LYS A 185 23.73 12.94 -20.18
CA LYS A 185 24.73 13.44 -19.21
C LYS A 185 24.16 13.77 -17.82
N ASP A 186 22.88 14.11 -17.74
CA ASP A 186 22.21 14.47 -16.48
C ASP A 186 21.57 13.28 -15.75
N GLN A 187 21.73 12.06 -16.28
CA GLN A 187 21.15 10.87 -15.65
C GLN A 187 22.16 10.16 -14.74
N ILE A 188 21.72 9.86 -13.53
CA ILE A 188 22.37 8.89 -12.66
C ILE A 188 22.15 7.48 -13.22
N MET A 189 23.20 6.66 -13.23
CA MET A 189 23.21 5.30 -13.75
C MET A 189 23.86 4.32 -12.77
N LEU A 190 23.55 3.03 -12.93
CA LEU A 190 24.19 1.95 -12.17
C LEU A 190 25.62 1.69 -12.68
N GLY A 191 26.59 1.86 -11.79
CA GLY A 191 27.99 1.50 -11.99
C GLY A 191 28.27 0.05 -11.59
N ASP A 192 29.18 -0.58 -12.31
CA ASP A 192 29.67 -1.96 -12.09
C ASP A 192 28.57 -3.01 -11.93
N PHE A 193 27.40 -2.74 -12.53
CA PHE A 193 26.20 -3.58 -12.44
C PHE A 193 26.10 -4.58 -13.59
N ASP A 194 25.92 -5.86 -13.25
CA ASP A 194 25.69 -6.93 -14.21
C ASP A 194 24.53 -7.86 -13.82
N HIS A 195 24.44 -9.01 -14.50
CA HIS A 195 23.40 -10.01 -14.30
C HIS A 195 23.43 -10.65 -12.90
N GLU A 196 24.58 -10.71 -12.23
CA GLU A 196 24.65 -11.21 -10.84
C GLU A 196 24.01 -10.22 -9.87
N ASN A 197 24.23 -8.92 -10.07
CA ASN A 197 23.57 -7.89 -9.29
C ASN A 197 22.05 -7.88 -9.52
N LEU A 198 21.62 -8.08 -10.76
CA LEU A 198 20.21 -8.23 -11.08
C LEU A 198 19.62 -9.46 -10.37
N TRP A 199 20.35 -10.58 -10.35
CA TRP A 199 19.93 -11.78 -9.64
C TRP A 199 19.82 -11.56 -8.12
N GLU A 200 20.74 -10.82 -7.50
CA GLU A 200 20.63 -10.42 -6.09
C GLU A 200 19.34 -9.64 -5.82
N PHE A 201 18.99 -8.69 -6.70
CA PHE A 201 17.73 -7.95 -6.58
C PHE A 201 16.49 -8.86 -6.70
N ILE A 202 16.46 -9.74 -7.70
CA ILE A 202 15.37 -10.70 -7.86
C ILE A 202 15.26 -11.63 -6.64
N THR A 203 16.40 -12.04 -6.08
CA THR A 203 16.47 -12.86 -4.87
C THR A 203 15.83 -12.16 -3.68
N ILE A 204 16.08 -10.86 -3.50
CA ILE A 204 15.40 -10.07 -2.46
C ILE A 204 13.88 -10.03 -2.71
N GLY A 205 13.45 -9.93 -3.97
CA GLY A 205 12.03 -10.04 -4.33
C GLY A 205 11.39 -11.37 -3.96
N ILE A 206 12.10 -12.49 -4.16
CA ILE A 206 11.67 -13.84 -3.72
C ILE A 206 11.57 -13.90 -2.20
N LEU A 207 12.56 -13.36 -1.47
CA LEU A 207 12.54 -13.31 -0.01
C LEU A 207 11.38 -12.44 0.52
N ALA A 208 11.07 -11.33 -0.16
CA ALA A 208 9.91 -10.49 0.18
C ALA A 208 8.58 -11.25 0.02
N TYR A 209 8.46 -12.10 -1.01
CA TYR A 209 7.33 -13.01 -1.16
C TYR A 209 7.24 -14.02 -0.01
N GLU A 210 8.36 -14.60 0.44
CA GLU A 210 8.37 -15.53 1.57
C GLU A 210 7.96 -14.87 2.90
N ILE A 211 8.33 -13.60 3.13
CA ILE A 211 7.81 -12.82 4.28
C ILE A 211 6.29 -12.67 4.18
N TRP A 212 5.76 -12.31 3.01
CA TRP A 212 4.31 -12.21 2.80
C TRP A 212 3.61 -13.56 3.01
N LEU A 213 4.14 -14.64 2.45
CA LEU A 213 3.60 -16.00 2.55
C LEU A 213 3.52 -16.44 4.01
N SER A 214 4.62 -16.24 4.77
CA SER A 214 4.65 -16.55 6.20
C SER A 214 3.61 -15.72 6.96
N GLY A 215 3.49 -14.42 6.67
CA GLY A 215 2.45 -13.56 7.23
C GLY A 215 1.03 -14.03 6.89
N ALA A 216 0.80 -14.52 5.67
CA ALA A 216 -0.48 -15.08 5.25
C ALA A 216 -0.82 -16.36 6.02
N LYS A 217 0.11 -17.31 6.13
CA LYS A 217 -0.08 -18.54 6.93
C LYS A 217 -0.29 -18.19 8.41
N LYS A 218 0.45 -17.21 8.94
CA LYS A 218 0.31 -16.74 10.32
C LYS A 218 -1.10 -16.21 10.61
N ARG A 219 -1.68 -15.42 9.70
CA ARG A 219 -3.08 -14.97 9.84
C ARG A 219 -4.09 -16.12 9.91
N ILE A 220 -3.85 -17.20 9.18
CA ILE A 220 -4.76 -18.36 9.15
C ILE A 220 -4.61 -19.20 10.42
N VAL A 221 -3.37 -19.47 10.83
CA VAL A 221 -3.07 -20.16 12.10
C VAL A 221 -3.65 -19.38 13.30
N SER A 222 -3.53 -18.06 13.29
CA SER A 222 -4.12 -17.20 14.33
C SER A 222 -5.65 -17.17 14.35
N LYS A 223 -6.31 -17.64 13.29
CA LYS A 223 -7.77 -17.80 13.22
C LYS A 223 -8.25 -19.22 13.57
N GLY A 224 -7.34 -20.10 14.02
CA GLY A 224 -7.67 -21.41 14.57
C GLY A 224 -7.23 -22.62 13.74
N ALA A 225 -6.52 -22.43 12.62
CA ALA A 225 -5.89 -23.54 11.91
C ALA A 225 -4.58 -23.98 12.60
N ASP A 226 -4.16 -25.22 12.34
CA ASP A 226 -2.82 -25.71 12.65
C ASP A 226 -1.92 -25.57 11.42
N LEU A 227 -0.61 -25.40 11.66
CA LEU A 227 0.40 -25.40 10.61
C LEU A 227 0.78 -26.85 10.26
N THR A 228 0.87 -27.17 8.98
CA THR A 228 1.32 -28.49 8.50
C THR A 228 2.66 -28.37 7.80
N VAL A 229 3.60 -29.25 8.12
CA VAL A 229 4.89 -29.39 7.41
C VAL A 229 4.93 -30.76 6.73
N ASN A 230 5.15 -30.76 5.41
CA ASN A 230 5.22 -31.97 4.60
C ASN A 230 6.30 -31.85 3.50
N HIS A 231 7.45 -32.49 3.71
CA HIS A 231 8.58 -32.51 2.78
C HIS A 231 8.31 -33.28 1.47
N GLN A 232 7.19 -34.00 1.37
CA GLN A 232 6.80 -34.72 0.14
C GLN A 232 6.05 -33.84 -0.86
N THR A 233 5.55 -32.67 -0.44
CA THR A 233 4.86 -31.72 -1.32
C THR A 233 5.80 -30.61 -1.77
N GLU A 234 5.50 -29.98 -2.90
CA GLU A 234 6.28 -28.83 -3.37
C GLU A 234 6.15 -27.62 -2.42
N GLU A 235 4.97 -27.38 -1.84
CA GLU A 235 4.75 -26.22 -0.97
C GLU A 235 5.50 -26.31 0.38
N ILE A 236 5.79 -27.51 0.88
CA ILE A 236 6.43 -27.85 2.17
C ILE A 236 5.65 -27.41 3.41
N ILE A 237 5.10 -26.19 3.41
CA ILE A 237 4.25 -25.64 4.47
C ILE A 237 2.84 -25.43 3.97
N ASP A 238 1.88 -25.90 4.76
CA ASP A 238 0.45 -25.67 4.52
C ASP A 238 -0.29 -25.44 5.85
N ASP A 239 -1.60 -25.26 5.80
CA ASP A 239 -2.45 -25.17 6.97
C ASP A 239 -3.68 -26.09 6.82
N ASN A 240 -4.15 -26.65 7.92
CA ASN A 240 -5.25 -27.62 7.91
C ASN A 240 -6.62 -26.97 8.08
N ARG A 241 -6.82 -25.74 7.56
CA ARG A 241 -8.06 -24.97 7.77
C ARG A 241 -9.30 -25.79 7.39
N SER A 242 -10.36 -25.65 8.17
CA SER A 242 -11.66 -26.20 7.82
C SER A 242 -12.26 -25.47 6.61
N LYS A 243 -13.21 -26.11 5.92
CA LYS A 243 -13.98 -25.45 4.85
C LYS A 243 -14.68 -24.19 5.35
N GLU A 244 -15.20 -24.25 6.58
CA GLU A 244 -15.84 -23.11 7.23
C GLU A 244 -14.88 -21.93 7.41
N LEU A 245 -13.68 -22.19 7.95
CA LEU A 245 -12.66 -21.16 8.14
C LEU A 245 -12.23 -20.56 6.79
N ASP A 246 -12.08 -21.38 5.75
CA ASP A 246 -11.75 -20.88 4.42
C ASP A 246 -12.83 -19.95 3.85
N GLU A 247 -14.11 -20.31 3.98
CA GLU A 247 -15.23 -19.47 3.56
C GLU A 247 -15.28 -18.13 4.33
N LEU A 248 -15.01 -18.13 5.65
CA LEU A 248 -14.94 -16.91 6.47
C LEU A 248 -13.77 -16.01 6.06
N VAL A 249 -12.60 -16.60 5.74
CA VAL A 249 -11.43 -15.85 5.26
C VAL A 249 -11.69 -15.25 3.89
N LEU A 250 -12.25 -16.03 2.96
CA LEU A 250 -12.61 -15.56 1.62
C LEU A 250 -13.65 -14.44 1.70
N ASN A 251 -14.62 -14.54 2.60
CA ASN A 251 -15.56 -13.45 2.85
C ASN A 251 -14.84 -12.17 3.24
N PHE A 252 -13.93 -12.24 4.22
CA PHE A 252 -13.16 -11.08 4.68
C PHE A 252 -12.24 -10.47 3.60
N ASP A 253 -11.63 -11.30 2.76
CA ASP A 253 -10.72 -10.83 1.71
C ASP A 253 -11.43 -10.24 0.49
N ASN A 254 -12.65 -10.68 0.20
CA ASN A 254 -13.47 -10.17 -0.91
C ASN A 254 -14.26 -8.90 -0.57
N ARG A 255 -14.34 -8.53 0.70
CA ARG A 255 -15.06 -7.34 1.18
C ARG A 255 -14.34 -6.04 0.80
N LYS A 256 -15.12 -4.99 0.52
CA LYS A 256 -14.59 -3.69 0.07
C LYS A 256 -13.68 -3.07 1.13
N ARG A 257 -12.60 -2.43 0.69
CA ARG A 257 -11.63 -1.72 1.53
C ARG A 257 -11.35 -0.35 0.92
N GLY A 258 -11.92 0.70 1.50
CA GLY A 258 -11.60 2.09 1.20
C GLY A 258 -10.65 2.69 2.24
N MET A 259 -9.80 3.64 1.84
CA MET A 259 -9.02 4.44 2.79
C MET A 259 -9.83 5.65 3.24
N HIS A 260 -10.73 5.41 4.19
CA HIS A 260 -11.59 6.45 4.78
C HIS A 260 -11.13 6.84 6.19
N SER A 261 -10.19 6.07 6.73
CA SER A 261 -9.64 6.21 8.06
C SER A 261 -8.14 5.92 8.05
N THR A 262 -7.44 6.46 9.06
CA THR A 262 -6.04 6.09 9.34
C THR A 262 -5.98 4.91 10.29
N ALA A 263 -4.78 4.40 10.58
CA ALA A 263 -4.58 3.31 11.54
C ALA A 263 -5.14 3.62 12.94
N THR A 264 -5.36 4.89 13.31
CA THR A 264 -6.00 5.25 14.60
C THR A 264 -7.50 5.02 14.61
N GLY A 265 -8.11 4.76 13.46
CA GLY A 265 -9.56 4.72 13.26
C GLY A 265 -10.21 6.10 13.13
N THR A 266 -9.42 7.17 13.06
CA THR A 266 -9.92 8.52 12.78
C THR A 266 -10.38 8.60 11.33
N VAL A 267 -11.66 8.93 11.12
CA VAL A 267 -12.27 9.05 9.79
C VAL A 267 -12.08 10.48 9.27
N PHE A 268 -11.79 10.63 7.97
CA PHE A 268 -11.47 11.92 7.37
C PHE A 268 -12.14 12.17 6.01
N GLN A 269 -13.28 11.55 5.74
CA GLN A 269 -14.01 11.78 4.49
C GLN A 269 -14.74 13.14 4.49
N GLU A 270 -14.61 13.91 3.40
CA GLU A 270 -15.51 15.02 3.09
C GLU A 270 -16.61 14.60 2.09
N LYS A 271 -17.82 15.18 2.27
CA LYS A 271 -19.00 14.94 1.42
C LYS A 271 -18.88 15.55 0.02
N THR A 272 -17.91 16.42 -0.21
CA THR A 272 -17.69 17.11 -1.50
C THR A 272 -16.19 17.29 -1.73
N ARG A 273 -15.67 16.76 -2.85
CA ARG A 273 -14.28 17.02 -3.26
C ARG A 273 -14.16 18.44 -3.79
N ASP A 274 -13.74 19.39 -2.96
CA ASP A 274 -13.27 20.67 -3.44
C ASP A 274 -11.83 20.51 -3.96
N THR A 275 -11.57 20.91 -5.20
CA THR A 275 -10.23 20.80 -5.82
C THR A 275 -9.15 21.57 -5.07
N GLY A 276 -9.53 22.57 -4.24
CA GLY A 276 -8.59 23.35 -3.41
C GLY A 276 -8.10 22.64 -2.14
N THR A 277 -8.68 21.49 -1.78
CA THR A 277 -8.39 20.75 -0.52
C THR A 277 -7.64 19.44 -0.74
N THR A 278 -7.45 19.06 -2.00
CA THR A 278 -6.82 17.79 -2.37
C THR A 278 -5.42 18.00 -2.91
N PHE A 279 -4.48 17.14 -2.52
CA PHE A 279 -3.21 17.02 -3.22
C PHE A 279 -3.10 15.71 -3.99
N MET A 280 -2.15 15.71 -4.92
CA MET A 280 -1.82 14.57 -5.74
C MET A 280 -0.73 13.74 -5.05
N THR A 281 -0.85 12.43 -5.07
CA THR A 281 0.11 11.49 -4.48
C THR A 281 0.31 10.27 -5.38
N GLN A 282 1.30 9.43 -5.09
CA GLN A 282 1.62 8.26 -5.90
C GLN A 282 1.06 6.99 -5.27
N ILE A 283 0.46 6.15 -6.11
CA ILE A 283 0.14 4.76 -5.81
C ILE A 283 0.80 3.88 -6.86
N PHE A 284 1.17 2.66 -6.50
CA PHE A 284 1.57 1.69 -7.51
C PHE A 284 0.45 1.47 -8.53
N ASP A 285 0.81 1.16 -9.78
CA ASP A 285 -0.12 0.82 -10.85
C ASP A 285 0.40 -0.35 -11.69
N ARG A 286 -0.52 -1.09 -12.32
CA ARG A 286 -0.25 -2.13 -13.34
C ARG A 286 -1.04 -1.91 -14.64
N LYS A 287 -1.72 -0.77 -14.81
CA LYS A 287 -2.37 -0.45 -16.09
C LYS A 287 -1.33 -0.44 -17.21
N ASN A 288 -1.71 -1.01 -18.35
CA ASN A 288 -0.98 -0.89 -19.60
C ASN A 288 -1.26 0.48 -20.25
N ALA A 289 -0.47 0.88 -21.25
CA ALA A 289 -0.59 2.17 -21.93
C ALA A 289 -2.00 2.46 -22.46
N THR A 290 -2.70 1.43 -22.95
CA THR A 290 -4.06 1.56 -23.50
C THR A 290 -5.10 1.95 -22.44
N ASP A 291 -4.90 1.51 -21.19
CA ASP A 291 -5.79 1.80 -20.06
C ASP A 291 -5.30 3.00 -19.22
N PHE A 292 -4.06 3.44 -19.44
CA PHE A 292 -3.48 4.61 -18.80
C PHE A 292 -3.86 5.90 -19.53
N LYS A 293 -5.10 6.36 -19.31
CA LYS A 293 -5.59 7.67 -19.76
C LYS A 293 -5.47 8.69 -18.65
N GLU A 294 -4.30 9.32 -18.55
CA GLU A 294 -4.03 10.34 -17.54
C GLU A 294 -4.29 11.77 -18.12
N PRO A 295 -5.20 12.58 -17.54
CA PRO A 295 -5.44 13.98 -17.94
C PRO A 295 -4.21 14.90 -18.03
N ILE A 296 -3.23 14.73 -17.13
CA ILE A 296 -1.91 15.38 -17.09
C ILE A 296 -1.10 15.05 -18.34
N ALA A 297 -1.10 13.79 -18.81
CA ALA A 297 -0.41 13.44 -20.06
C ALA A 297 -0.96 14.25 -21.23
N LYS A 298 -2.29 14.41 -21.29
CA LYS A 298 -2.96 15.25 -22.28
C LYS A 298 -2.61 16.74 -22.11
N HIS A 299 -2.55 17.25 -20.87
CA HIS A 299 -2.13 18.63 -20.60
C HIS A 299 -0.69 18.92 -21.04
N LEU A 300 0.19 17.92 -20.91
CA LEU A 300 1.58 17.98 -21.31
C LEU A 300 1.81 17.62 -22.79
N GLU A 301 0.74 17.33 -23.54
CA GLU A 301 0.80 16.94 -24.96
C GLU A 301 1.71 15.70 -25.20
N ILE A 302 1.67 14.74 -24.27
CA ILE A 302 2.44 13.51 -24.32
C ILE A 302 1.62 12.38 -24.94
N GLU A 303 2.19 11.72 -25.94
CA GLU A 303 1.69 10.44 -26.47
C GLU A 303 2.60 9.30 -26.02
N PHE A 304 2.01 8.22 -25.51
CA PHE A 304 2.74 7.03 -25.11
C PHE A 304 2.74 5.98 -26.22
N GLU A 305 3.85 5.25 -26.36
CA GLU A 305 3.88 4.03 -27.18
C GLU A 305 2.94 2.96 -26.59
N GLU A 306 2.37 2.09 -27.43
CA GLU A 306 1.44 1.02 -27.00
C GLU A 306 2.02 0.10 -25.91
N ASN A 307 3.34 -0.03 -25.85
CA ASN A 307 4.05 -0.90 -24.89
C ASN A 307 4.50 -0.17 -23.61
N PHE A 308 4.15 1.09 -23.42
CA PHE A 308 4.46 1.80 -22.18
C PHE A 308 3.59 1.25 -21.03
N SER A 309 4.21 1.01 -19.87
CA SER A 309 3.49 0.63 -18.66
C SER A 309 4.00 1.49 -17.51
N PRO A 310 3.18 2.38 -16.92
CA PRO A 310 3.56 3.07 -15.70
C PRO A 310 3.75 2.07 -14.55
N ASN A 311 4.69 2.38 -13.65
CA ASN A 311 4.81 1.68 -12.36
C ASN A 311 3.95 2.36 -11.29
N PHE A 312 3.58 3.62 -11.50
CA PHE A 312 2.85 4.45 -10.56
C PHE A 312 1.78 5.29 -11.26
N SER A 313 0.71 5.54 -10.53
CA SER A 313 -0.39 6.42 -10.90
C SER A 313 -0.57 7.52 -9.86
N PHE A 314 -1.14 8.63 -10.31
CA PHE A 314 -1.57 9.70 -9.44
C PHE A 314 -2.90 9.33 -8.75
N ALA A 315 -2.95 9.52 -7.43
CA ALA A 315 -4.17 9.48 -6.64
C ALA A 315 -4.42 10.87 -6.05
N LEU A 316 -5.69 11.24 -5.93
CA LEU A 316 -6.10 12.44 -5.20
C LEU A 316 -6.32 12.07 -3.74
N PHE A 317 -5.78 12.89 -2.84
CA PHE A 317 -5.90 12.72 -1.40
C PHE A 317 -6.36 14.03 -0.76
N ASP A 318 -7.42 13.96 0.04
CA ASP A 318 -7.97 15.13 0.72
C ASP A 318 -7.16 15.45 1.97
N ILE A 319 -6.24 16.40 1.82
CA ILE A 319 -5.34 16.75 2.91
C ILE A 319 -6.01 17.58 3.97
N ARG A 320 -6.93 18.45 3.57
CA ARG A 320 -7.62 19.30 4.53
C ARG A 320 -8.45 18.42 5.46
N ALA A 321 -9.28 17.55 4.89
CA ALA A 321 -10.11 16.65 5.68
C ALA A 321 -9.27 15.75 6.58
N PHE A 322 -8.17 15.19 6.06
CA PHE A 322 -7.20 14.45 6.86
C PHE A 322 -6.67 15.29 8.03
N THR A 323 -6.17 16.49 7.75
CA THR A 323 -5.51 17.33 8.75
C THR A 323 -6.51 17.76 9.83
N GLN A 324 -7.68 18.26 9.44
CA GLN A 324 -8.72 18.71 10.38
C GLN A 324 -9.21 17.57 11.28
N ALA A 325 -9.41 16.38 10.72
CA ALA A 325 -9.83 15.21 11.50
C ALA A 325 -8.77 14.79 12.54
N HIS A 326 -7.50 15.07 12.32
CA HIS A 326 -6.40 14.64 13.19
C HIS A 326 -5.79 15.75 14.06
N LEU A 327 -6.16 17.03 13.86
CA LEU A 327 -5.74 18.14 14.73
C LEU A 327 -5.94 17.85 16.24
N PRO A 328 -7.01 17.18 16.70
CA PRO A 328 -7.14 16.83 18.12
C PRO A 328 -6.02 15.94 18.68
N LEU A 329 -5.23 15.27 17.83
CA LEU A 329 -4.07 14.46 18.22
C LEU A 329 -2.76 15.25 18.23
N SER A 330 -2.74 16.54 17.89
CA SER A 330 -1.50 17.30 17.69
C SER A 330 -0.63 17.38 18.95
N GLN A 331 -1.25 17.52 20.13
CA GLN A 331 -0.53 17.56 21.40
C GLN A 331 0.16 16.22 21.71
N ASP A 332 -0.56 15.10 21.63
CA ASP A 332 0.03 13.78 21.87
C ASP A 332 1.06 13.41 20.81
N PHE A 333 0.84 13.83 19.56
CA PHE A 333 1.82 13.70 18.49
C PHE A 333 3.11 14.44 18.83
N ARG A 334 3.02 15.70 19.30
CA ARG A 334 4.18 16.49 19.72
C ARG A 334 4.90 15.90 20.91
N LEU A 335 4.17 15.45 21.93
CA LEU A 335 4.74 14.77 23.09
C LEU A 335 5.50 13.50 22.70
N LYS A 336 4.96 12.75 21.74
CA LYS A 336 5.56 11.50 21.28
C LYS A 336 6.79 11.70 20.38
N ASN A 337 6.70 12.65 19.45
CA ASN A 337 7.66 12.77 18.35
C ASN A 337 8.59 13.99 18.46
N ASN A 338 8.38 14.85 19.45
CA ASN A 338 9.12 16.11 19.63
C ASN A 338 9.10 17.03 18.40
N VAL A 339 7.98 17.04 17.67
CA VAL A 339 7.73 17.90 16.51
C VAL A 339 6.23 18.17 16.40
N SER A 340 5.84 19.37 15.98
CA SER A 340 4.42 19.69 15.76
C SER A 340 3.85 18.95 14.54
N PHE A 341 2.62 18.44 14.70
CA PHE A 341 1.87 17.76 13.64
C PHE A 341 1.65 18.68 12.44
N GLU A 342 1.29 19.93 12.70
CA GLU A 342 1.04 20.98 11.73
C GLU A 342 2.23 21.19 10.80
N TYR A 343 3.45 21.24 11.35
CA TYR A 343 4.67 21.40 10.53
C TYR A 343 4.98 20.16 9.71
N VAL A 344 4.78 18.96 10.27
CA VAL A 344 4.91 17.70 9.51
C VAL A 344 3.94 17.67 8.32
N MET A 345 2.70 18.10 8.51
CA MET A 345 1.71 18.19 7.43
C MET A 345 2.06 19.26 6.40
N GLY A 346 2.62 20.39 6.82
CA GLY A 346 3.15 21.41 5.93
C GLY A 346 4.25 20.87 5.02
N VAL A 347 5.22 20.14 5.58
CA VAL A 347 6.32 19.54 4.80
C VAL A 347 5.81 18.45 3.84
N ILE A 348 4.92 17.56 4.29
CA ILE A 348 4.33 16.53 3.40
C ILE A 348 3.54 17.18 2.25
N SER A 349 2.78 18.24 2.54
CA SER A 349 2.02 18.99 1.54
C SER A 349 2.95 19.67 0.53
N ASP A 350 4.05 20.28 0.99
CA ASP A 350 5.06 20.87 0.10
C ASP A 350 5.70 19.83 -0.82
N VAL A 351 6.05 18.65 -0.28
CA VAL A 351 6.56 17.52 -1.07
C VAL A 351 5.60 17.20 -2.22
N CYS A 352 4.30 17.10 -1.93
CA CYS A 352 3.28 16.81 -2.95
C CYS A 352 3.11 17.98 -3.95
N LEU A 353 3.15 19.22 -3.47
CA LEU A 353 3.01 20.42 -4.30
C LEU A 353 4.20 20.60 -5.27
N SER A 354 5.40 20.20 -4.85
CA SER A 354 6.65 20.41 -5.62
C SER A 354 6.62 19.81 -7.03
N PHE A 355 6.12 18.58 -7.19
CA PHE A 355 5.99 17.95 -8.50
C PHE A 355 4.79 18.48 -9.29
N VAL A 356 3.70 18.86 -8.62
CA VAL A 356 2.52 19.47 -9.25
C VAL A 356 2.91 20.79 -9.92
N ASN A 357 3.64 21.65 -9.21
CA ASN A 357 4.17 22.90 -9.75
C ASN A 357 5.13 22.65 -10.94
N SER A 358 5.88 21.54 -10.90
CA SER A 358 6.76 21.15 -12.00
C SER A 358 5.97 20.75 -13.26
N PHE A 359 4.85 20.03 -13.12
CA PHE A 359 4.01 19.65 -14.25
C PHE A 359 3.23 20.82 -14.83
N PHE A 360 2.44 21.52 -14.01
CA PHE A 360 1.47 22.49 -14.52
C PHE A 360 2.07 23.88 -14.70
N GLY A 361 3.02 24.26 -13.83
CA GLY A 361 3.71 25.55 -13.92
C GLY A 361 4.84 25.54 -14.95
N LYS A 362 5.70 24.52 -14.88
CA LYS A 362 6.93 24.46 -15.71
C LYS A 362 6.80 23.56 -16.95
N LYS A 363 5.71 22.80 -17.10
CA LYS A 363 5.53 21.79 -18.15
C LYS A 363 6.71 20.81 -18.25
N ASP A 364 7.25 20.42 -17.09
CA ASP A 364 8.41 19.53 -17.02
C ASP A 364 8.02 18.07 -17.29
N ILE A 365 8.12 17.69 -18.56
CA ILE A 365 7.89 16.32 -19.05
C ILE A 365 8.81 15.31 -18.36
N LYS A 366 10.07 15.66 -18.06
CA LYS A 366 11.02 14.72 -17.42
C LYS A 366 10.55 14.38 -16.00
N THR A 367 10.13 15.40 -15.24
CA THR A 367 9.58 15.18 -13.90
C THR A 367 8.31 14.34 -13.95
N TYR A 368 7.43 14.57 -14.93
CA TYR A 368 6.23 13.74 -15.13
C TYR A 368 6.58 12.27 -15.38
N PHE A 369 7.49 11.99 -16.33
CA PHE A 369 7.95 10.63 -16.59
C PHE A 369 8.60 9.98 -15.37
N ASN A 370 9.43 10.73 -14.63
CA ASN A 370 10.03 10.24 -13.39
C ASN A 370 8.96 9.87 -12.36
N MET A 371 7.87 10.62 -12.24
CA MET A 371 6.83 10.32 -11.26
C MET A 371 6.05 9.04 -11.62
N VAL A 372 5.61 8.89 -12.88
CA VAL A 372 4.83 7.69 -13.30
C VAL A 372 5.67 6.42 -13.43
N GLN A 373 6.99 6.53 -13.64
CA GLN A 373 7.89 5.37 -13.74
C GLN A 373 8.64 5.07 -12.44
N ARG A 374 9.02 6.11 -11.69
CA ARG A 374 10.02 5.99 -10.60
C ARG A 374 9.52 6.51 -9.26
N SER A 375 8.52 7.39 -9.24
CA SER A 375 7.92 7.95 -8.03
C SER A 375 8.94 8.50 -7.01
N TYR A 376 10.02 9.12 -7.49
CA TYR A 376 10.96 9.84 -6.64
C TYR A 376 11.50 11.10 -7.29
N GLN A 377 11.96 12.03 -6.46
CA GLN A 377 12.73 13.20 -6.87
C GLN A 377 14.07 13.25 -6.13
N LEU A 378 15.03 13.98 -6.70
CA LEU A 378 16.37 14.16 -6.15
C LEU A 378 16.62 15.64 -5.90
N PHE A 379 17.11 15.96 -4.72
CA PHE A 379 17.43 17.33 -4.31
C PHE A 379 18.69 17.34 -3.46
N LYS A 380 19.31 18.52 -3.31
CA LYS A 380 20.09 18.79 -2.09
C LYS A 380 19.16 19.36 -1.04
N ILE A 381 19.33 18.94 0.20
CA ILE A 381 18.46 19.39 1.30
C ILE A 381 18.47 20.91 1.46
N ASP A 382 19.64 21.54 1.30
CA ASP A 382 19.80 23.00 1.39
C ASP A 382 19.14 23.75 0.23
N GLU A 383 18.95 23.09 -0.92
CA GLU A 383 18.24 23.64 -2.07
C GLU A 383 16.72 23.43 -1.94
N TYR A 384 16.29 22.42 -1.20
CA TYR A 384 14.88 22.10 -0.98
C TYR A 384 14.25 22.92 0.16
N ARG A 385 14.99 23.20 1.24
CA ARG A 385 14.47 23.98 2.38
C ARG A 385 13.88 25.35 1.98
N PRO A 386 14.53 26.15 1.12
CA PRO A 386 13.95 27.42 0.66
C PRO A 386 12.60 27.25 -0.05
N SER A 387 12.36 26.15 -0.78
CA SER A 387 11.08 25.95 -1.47
C SER A 387 9.92 25.75 -0.50
N ILE A 388 10.17 25.12 0.66
CA ILE A 388 9.14 24.97 1.71
C ILE A 388 8.71 26.34 2.22
N LYS A 389 9.67 27.26 2.43
CA LYS A 389 9.38 28.63 2.86
C LYS A 389 8.56 29.40 1.83
N GLU A 390 8.94 29.28 0.56
CA GLU A 390 8.23 29.93 -0.57
C GLU A 390 6.79 29.45 -0.70
N ASN A 391 6.55 28.15 -0.49
CA ASN A 391 5.24 27.53 -0.63
C ASN A 391 4.40 27.55 0.66
N TRP A 392 4.95 28.02 1.79
CA TRP A 392 4.35 27.83 3.12
C TRP A 392 2.89 28.31 3.21
N THR A 393 2.62 29.52 2.72
CA THR A 393 1.26 30.09 2.73
C THR A 393 0.28 29.21 1.96
N THR A 394 0.66 28.76 0.76
CA THR A 394 -0.18 27.89 -0.07
C THR A 394 -0.44 26.53 0.58
N VAL A 395 0.58 25.89 1.17
CA VAL A 395 0.38 24.60 1.83
C VAL A 395 -0.48 24.73 3.09
N MET A 396 -0.33 25.81 3.85
CA MET A 396 -1.18 26.08 5.01
C MET A 396 -2.64 26.28 4.62
N GLU A 397 -2.90 27.05 3.56
CA GLU A 397 -4.24 27.20 2.98
C GLU A 397 -4.83 25.85 2.56
N GLN A 398 -4.06 25.01 1.86
CA GLN A 398 -4.52 23.67 1.43
C GLN A 398 -4.89 22.78 2.62
N THR A 399 -4.01 22.69 3.63
CA THR A 399 -4.25 21.91 4.86
C THR A 399 -5.37 22.46 5.76
N GLY A 400 -5.74 23.74 5.58
CA GLY A 400 -6.65 24.44 6.50
C GLY A 400 -6.01 24.75 7.87
N ILE A 401 -4.68 24.78 7.96
CA ILE A 401 -3.95 25.15 9.17
C ILE A 401 -3.53 26.61 9.08
N SER A 402 -3.44 27.29 10.23
CA SER A 402 -2.92 28.66 10.33
C SER A 402 -1.77 28.72 11.33
N VAL A 403 -0.58 28.24 10.93
CA VAL A 403 0.66 28.40 11.70
C VAL A 403 1.71 29.19 10.90
N PRO A 404 2.47 30.11 11.52
CA PRO A 404 3.52 30.85 10.84
C PRO A 404 4.68 29.93 10.44
N TYR A 405 5.43 30.32 9.42
CA TYR A 405 6.69 29.65 9.10
C TYR A 405 7.66 29.77 10.27
N ASP A 406 8.24 28.64 10.70
CA ASP A 406 9.23 28.54 11.77
C ASP A 406 10.31 27.56 11.32
N GLU A 407 11.55 28.06 11.20
CA GLU A 407 12.66 27.28 10.63
C GLU A 407 13.03 26.08 11.52
N ASP A 408 12.98 26.22 12.84
CA ASP A 408 13.34 25.16 13.78
C ASP A 408 12.32 24.01 13.75
N GLU A 409 11.03 24.32 13.64
CA GLU A 409 10.00 23.28 13.51
C GLU A 409 10.00 22.61 12.13
N ILE A 410 10.35 23.33 11.05
CA ILE A 410 10.58 22.72 9.73
C ILE A 410 11.73 21.72 9.79
N ASP A 411 12.82 22.06 10.49
CA ASP A 411 13.97 21.18 10.65
C ASP A 411 13.60 19.90 11.40
N LYS A 412 12.81 20.02 12.46
CA LYS A 412 12.27 18.86 13.19
C LYS A 412 11.33 18.03 12.31
N ALA A 413 10.50 18.66 11.48
CA ALA A 413 9.58 17.97 10.58
C ALA A 413 10.34 17.19 9.50
N ILE A 414 11.34 17.81 8.86
CA ILE A 414 12.24 17.13 7.92
C ILE A 414 12.96 15.98 8.62
N ALA A 415 13.54 16.20 9.81
CA ALA A 415 14.23 15.17 10.56
C ALA A 415 13.31 13.99 10.91
N PHE A 416 12.08 14.26 11.35
CA PHE A 416 11.06 13.25 11.62
C PHE A 416 10.73 12.42 10.37
N LEU A 417 10.67 13.05 9.20
CA LEU A 417 10.36 12.43 7.92
C LEU A 417 11.59 11.77 7.24
N THR A 418 12.79 11.96 7.79
CA THR A 418 14.05 11.45 7.25
C THR A 418 14.42 10.08 7.82
N LEU A 419 14.93 9.20 6.96
CA LEU A 419 15.50 7.93 7.37
C LEU A 419 16.84 8.12 8.09
N ALA A 420 16.91 7.60 9.31
CA ALA A 420 18.10 7.61 10.15
C ALA A 420 18.32 6.22 10.76
N GLU A 421 19.52 5.97 11.31
CA GLU A 421 19.90 4.64 11.82
C GLU A 421 19.03 4.17 12.99
N ASP A 422 18.60 5.09 13.83
CA ASP A 422 17.73 4.84 14.98
C ASP A 422 16.33 4.41 14.53
N ASN A 423 15.74 5.12 13.57
CA ASN A 423 14.39 4.84 13.11
C ASN A 423 14.33 3.68 12.10
N ALA A 424 15.39 3.39 11.36
CA ALA A 424 15.49 2.23 10.47
C ALA A 424 15.31 0.90 11.23
N ARG A 425 15.81 0.81 12.48
CA ARG A 425 15.67 -0.40 13.33
C ARG A 425 14.23 -0.70 13.75
N ASN A 426 13.37 0.32 13.71
CA ASN A 426 11.96 0.18 14.05
C ASN A 426 11.12 -0.34 12.89
N ILE A 427 11.69 -0.39 11.67
CA ILE A 427 11.01 -0.93 10.50
C ILE A 427 10.82 -2.45 10.67
N ARG A 428 9.57 -2.89 10.52
CA ARG A 428 9.17 -4.30 10.53
C ARG A 428 8.78 -4.70 9.11
N LEU A 429 9.39 -5.76 8.58
CA LEU A 429 9.18 -6.16 7.19
C LEU A 429 7.78 -6.75 7.01
N ALA A 430 7.35 -7.63 7.92
CA ALA A 430 6.03 -8.25 7.89
C ALA A 430 4.86 -7.26 7.88
N THR A 431 5.09 -6.01 8.31
CA THR A 431 4.10 -4.93 8.32
C THR A 431 4.55 -3.74 7.47
N ALA A 432 5.59 -3.90 6.66
CA ALA A 432 6.16 -2.91 5.75
C ALA A 432 6.30 -1.47 6.29
N GLY A 433 6.66 -1.28 7.57
CA GLY A 433 6.70 0.05 8.16
C GLY A 433 7.20 0.12 9.60
N PRO A 434 7.33 1.33 10.18
CA PRO A 434 7.01 2.64 9.58
C PRO A 434 8.08 3.13 8.58
N LEU A 435 7.66 3.57 7.39
CA LEU A 435 8.57 4.06 6.33
C LEU A 435 8.86 5.57 6.44
N LYS A 436 9.92 6.01 5.77
CA LYS A 436 10.35 7.42 5.68
C LYS A 436 10.35 7.89 4.23
N ILE A 437 10.09 9.18 4.04
CA ILE A 437 9.95 9.81 2.70
C ILE A 437 11.25 10.48 2.26
N PHE A 438 12.02 11.08 3.17
CA PHE A 438 13.34 11.62 2.85
C PHE A 438 14.43 10.58 3.12
N LEU A 439 15.20 10.24 2.09
CA LEU A 439 16.19 9.20 2.13
C LEU A 439 17.57 9.79 1.81
N PRO A 440 18.57 9.65 2.70
CA PRO A 440 19.88 10.23 2.48
C PRO A 440 20.58 9.55 1.30
N LEU A 441 21.06 10.34 0.35
CA LEU A 441 21.72 9.84 -0.86
C LEU A 441 23.25 9.90 -0.74
N ASP A 442 23.78 10.95 -0.13
CA ASP A 442 25.21 11.15 0.04
C ASP A 442 25.56 11.97 1.29
N GLN A 443 26.86 12.14 1.54
CA GLN A 443 27.38 12.91 2.69
C GLN A 443 27.37 14.44 2.47
N LYS A 444 27.04 14.90 1.26
CA LYS A 444 27.03 16.31 0.87
C LYS A 444 25.61 16.90 0.94
N GLY A 445 24.68 16.21 1.58
CA GLY A 445 23.30 16.66 1.75
C GLY A 445 22.36 16.29 0.60
N GLY A 446 22.77 15.41 -0.32
CA GLY A 446 21.87 14.85 -1.32
C GLY A 446 20.78 14.00 -0.67
N ILE A 447 19.54 14.21 -1.11
CA ILE A 447 18.36 13.48 -0.65
C ILE A 447 17.55 12.93 -1.83
N LEU A 448 16.95 11.76 -1.60
CA LEU A 448 15.90 11.19 -2.45
C LEU A 448 14.57 11.31 -1.71
N ILE A 449 13.58 11.91 -2.35
CA ILE A 449 12.21 12.01 -1.84
C ILE A 449 11.39 10.89 -2.49
N ASP A 450 11.00 9.87 -1.72
CA ASP A 450 10.27 8.70 -2.21
C ASP A 450 8.75 8.91 -2.09
N HIS A 451 8.12 9.37 -3.17
CA HIS A 451 6.68 9.64 -3.19
C HIS A 451 5.82 8.38 -3.10
N SER A 452 6.40 7.19 -3.32
CA SER A 452 5.63 5.94 -3.32
C SER A 452 5.14 5.55 -1.93
N VAL A 453 5.73 6.13 -0.87
CA VAL A 453 5.37 5.81 0.52
C VAL A 453 4.39 6.80 1.14
N THR A 454 4.01 7.88 0.45
CA THR A 454 3.23 8.99 1.02
C THR A 454 1.91 8.54 1.64
N ILE A 455 1.10 7.76 0.91
CA ILE A 455 -0.17 7.23 1.44
C ILE A 455 0.06 6.33 2.66
N TYR A 456 1.09 5.49 2.59
CA TYR A 456 1.42 4.56 3.67
C TYR A 456 1.92 5.29 4.93
N LEU A 457 2.67 6.37 4.74
CA LEU A 457 3.14 7.26 5.79
C LEU A 457 1.96 7.99 6.45
N LEU A 458 1.03 8.53 5.66
CA LEU A 458 -0.17 9.20 6.18
C LEU A 458 -1.06 8.23 6.98
N TYR A 459 -1.27 7.01 6.47
CA TYR A 459 -2.06 5.98 7.18
C TYR A 459 -1.48 5.64 8.56
N ASN A 460 -0.14 5.63 8.69
CA ASN A 460 0.57 5.24 9.90
C ASN A 460 1.19 6.41 10.69
N LEU A 461 0.86 7.66 10.35
CA LEU A 461 1.56 8.84 10.87
C LEU A 461 1.55 8.92 12.40
N PHE A 462 0.45 8.47 13.01
CA PHE A 462 0.22 8.46 14.46
C PHE A 462 0.65 7.16 15.15
N HIS A 463 1.55 6.39 14.52
CA HIS A 463 2.07 5.17 15.12
C HIS A 463 2.70 5.44 16.51
N ASN A 464 2.27 4.67 17.52
CA ASN A 464 2.66 4.81 18.92
C ASN A 464 2.31 6.16 19.58
N VAL A 465 1.41 6.95 18.99
CA VAL A 465 0.78 8.09 19.66
C VAL A 465 -0.31 7.55 20.60
N SER A 466 -0.44 8.14 21.79
CA SER A 466 -1.47 7.75 22.76
C SER A 466 -2.87 8.01 22.21
N MET A 467 -3.77 7.04 22.35
CA MET A 467 -5.16 7.13 21.90
C MET A 467 -6.17 7.28 23.05
N GLY A 468 -5.69 7.35 24.30
CA GLY A 468 -6.55 7.48 25.48
C GLY A 468 -7.23 8.84 25.56
N GLY A 469 -8.53 8.88 25.90
CA GLY A 469 -9.30 10.12 26.08
C GLY A 469 -9.84 10.76 24.79
N HIS A 470 -9.52 10.20 23.62
CA HIS A 470 -9.88 10.74 22.32
C HIS A 470 -11.24 10.25 21.81
N ASN A 471 -12.32 10.73 22.44
CA ASN A 471 -13.70 10.40 22.07
C ASN A 471 -14.15 11.01 20.73
N PHE A 472 -13.42 12.00 20.21
CA PHE A 472 -13.74 12.66 18.94
C PHE A 472 -13.77 11.68 17.76
N ARG A 473 -13.02 10.57 17.82
CA ARG A 473 -12.96 9.59 16.72
C ARG A 473 -14.30 8.88 16.50
N GLY A 474 -15.03 8.57 17.58
CA GLY A 474 -16.40 8.05 17.48
C GLY A 474 -17.29 9.02 16.71
N LYS A 475 -17.22 10.31 17.08
CA LYS A 475 -17.92 11.37 16.37
C LYS A 475 -17.53 11.49 14.90
N THR A 476 -16.24 11.38 14.53
CA THR A 476 -15.85 11.41 13.11
C THR A 476 -16.44 10.25 12.31
N LEU A 477 -16.61 9.08 12.92
CA LEU A 477 -17.28 7.94 12.29
C LEU A 477 -18.78 8.18 12.14
N GLU A 478 -19.44 8.68 13.19
CA GLU A 478 -20.86 9.07 13.15
C GLU A 478 -21.14 10.12 12.06
N ASP A 479 -20.29 11.16 11.98
CA ASP A 479 -20.40 12.24 11.01
C ASP A 479 -20.26 11.75 9.55
N ALA A 480 -19.43 10.73 9.32
CA ALA A 480 -19.28 10.09 8.01
C ALA A 480 -20.55 9.34 7.57
N LEU A 481 -21.28 8.73 8.51
CA LEU A 481 -22.57 8.08 8.22
C LEU A 481 -23.71 9.09 8.05
N ASN A 482 -23.60 10.27 8.66
CA ASN A 482 -24.58 11.36 8.61
C ASN A 482 -24.70 12.07 7.23
N GLY A 483 -24.35 11.42 6.11
CA GLY A 483 -24.74 11.85 4.76
C GLY A 483 -26.23 12.15 4.64
N GLN A 484 -27.05 11.45 5.44
CA GLN A 484 -28.46 11.71 5.71
C GLN A 484 -28.62 12.05 7.20
N LYS A 485 -29.50 13.01 7.54
CA LYS A 485 -29.78 13.36 8.94
C LYS A 485 -30.32 12.12 9.67
N SER A 486 -29.71 11.77 10.81
CA SER A 486 -30.20 10.65 11.65
C SER A 486 -31.69 10.79 11.96
N TYR A 487 -32.43 9.68 11.86
CA TYR A 487 -33.87 9.63 12.12
C TYR A 487 -34.19 9.89 13.60
N LEU A 488 -33.46 9.20 14.49
CA LEU A 488 -33.51 9.42 15.93
C LEU A 488 -32.64 10.62 16.35
N PRO A 489 -32.94 11.24 17.51
CA PRO A 489 -32.14 12.33 18.05
C PRO A 489 -30.67 11.95 18.23
N VAL A 490 -29.79 12.92 17.94
CA VAL A 490 -28.34 12.84 18.26
C VAL A 490 -28.06 12.96 19.76
N THR A 491 -29.07 13.37 20.54
CA THR A 491 -29.05 13.31 22.01
C THR A 491 -29.70 11.99 22.47
N PRO A 492 -29.50 11.57 23.73
CA PRO A 492 -30.16 10.36 24.22
C PRO A 492 -31.67 10.35 23.97
N CYS A 493 -32.17 9.26 23.42
CA CYS A 493 -33.60 8.98 23.33
C CYS A 493 -34.14 8.85 24.75
N LYS A 494 -35.17 9.63 25.10
CA LYS A 494 -35.76 9.67 26.44
C LYS A 494 -37.16 9.08 26.42
N ALA A 495 -37.32 7.90 27.01
CA ALA A 495 -38.62 7.26 27.17
C ALA A 495 -39.50 8.03 28.16
N ILE A 496 -40.79 7.72 28.16
CA ILE A 496 -41.79 8.36 29.04
C ILE A 496 -41.54 8.01 30.52
N ASP A 497 -40.90 6.88 30.80
CA ASP A 497 -40.52 6.43 32.14
C ASP A 497 -39.22 7.05 32.67
N ASN A 498 -38.67 8.06 31.97
CA ASN A 498 -37.38 8.72 32.21
C ASN A 498 -36.14 7.85 32.00
N THR A 499 -36.26 6.61 31.53
CA THR A 499 -35.08 5.87 31.06
C THR A 499 -34.57 6.47 29.76
N SER A 500 -33.28 6.28 29.46
CA SER A 500 -32.70 6.79 28.22
C SER A 500 -31.59 5.91 27.68
N LYS A 501 -31.46 5.93 26.35
CA LYS A 501 -30.36 5.29 25.61
C LYS A 501 -29.88 6.23 24.50
N GLN A 502 -28.57 6.28 24.30
CA GLN A 502 -27.98 6.99 23.17
C GLN A 502 -27.87 6.05 21.98
N ILE A 503 -28.32 6.53 20.81
CA ILE A 503 -28.19 5.84 19.53
C ILE A 503 -27.22 6.66 18.69
N ASP A 504 -26.13 6.04 18.24
CA ASP A 504 -25.04 6.76 17.58
C ASP A 504 -25.46 7.22 16.18
N PHE A 505 -26.13 6.32 15.45
CA PHE A 505 -26.72 6.64 14.15
C PHE A 505 -28.01 5.84 13.90
N SER A 506 -28.94 6.43 13.16
CA SER A 506 -30.14 5.73 12.72
C SER A 506 -30.71 6.26 11.40
N VAL A 507 -31.32 5.37 10.62
CA VAL A 507 -31.98 5.70 9.36
C VAL A 507 -33.20 4.79 9.17
N VAL A 508 -34.24 5.30 8.51
CA VAL A 508 -35.43 4.51 8.17
C VAL A 508 -35.39 4.12 6.71
N VAL A 509 -35.58 2.83 6.44
CA VAL A 509 -35.70 2.27 5.09
C VAL A 509 -37.02 1.50 5.02
N GLY A 510 -38.01 2.06 4.32
CA GLY A 510 -39.38 1.52 4.36
C GLY A 510 -39.99 1.64 5.75
N ASP A 511 -40.40 0.51 6.33
CA ASP A 511 -40.94 0.38 7.69
C ASP A 511 -39.91 -0.17 8.70
N ILE A 512 -38.63 -0.21 8.31
CA ILE A 512 -37.53 -0.73 9.14
C ILE A 512 -36.67 0.43 9.64
N LEU A 513 -36.50 0.51 10.96
CA LEU A 513 -35.52 1.39 11.58
C LEU A 513 -34.18 0.68 11.67
N VAL A 514 -33.19 1.14 10.90
CA VAL A 514 -31.81 0.72 11.05
C VAL A 514 -31.15 1.56 12.14
N ILE A 515 -30.57 0.91 13.15
CA ILE A 515 -29.73 1.57 14.16
C ILE A 515 -28.31 1.04 14.05
N ALA A 516 -27.33 1.93 14.19
CA ALA A 516 -25.93 1.58 14.12
C ALA A 516 -25.18 2.00 15.39
N GLU A 517 -24.39 1.07 15.91
CA GLU A 517 -23.37 1.29 16.94
C GLU A 517 -22.02 1.57 16.27
N CYS A 518 -21.41 2.71 16.57
CA CYS A 518 -20.15 3.14 15.95
C CYS A 518 -18.96 2.72 16.83
N LYS A 519 -18.21 1.68 16.40
CA LYS A 519 -17.05 1.17 17.15
C LYS A 519 -15.73 1.58 16.54
N VAL A 520 -15.03 2.48 17.23
CA VAL A 520 -13.68 2.91 16.83
C VAL A 520 -12.61 2.29 17.72
N VAL A 521 -11.89 1.33 17.15
CA VAL A 521 -10.69 0.73 17.76
C VAL A 521 -9.54 0.84 16.77
N ALA A 522 -8.40 1.36 17.23
CA ALA A 522 -7.21 1.53 16.40
C ALA A 522 -6.76 0.20 15.80
N HIS A 523 -6.30 0.26 14.56
CA HIS A 523 -5.80 -0.87 13.80
C HIS A 523 -4.28 -0.99 14.02
N SER A 524 -3.87 -1.91 14.89
CA SER A 524 -2.44 -2.15 15.12
C SER A 524 -1.79 -2.85 13.93
N PHE A 525 -0.47 -2.66 13.77
CA PHE A 525 0.31 -3.44 12.81
C PHE A 525 0.21 -4.96 13.03
N GLY A 526 -0.07 -5.39 14.27
CA GLY A 526 -0.23 -6.79 14.64
C GLY A 526 -1.32 -7.50 13.83
N ILE A 527 -2.40 -6.82 13.47
CA ILE A 527 -3.52 -7.42 12.71
C ILE A 527 -3.06 -7.90 11.33
N ASN A 528 -2.27 -7.06 10.64
CA ASN A 528 -1.72 -7.40 9.32
C ASN A 528 -0.74 -8.58 9.40
N ASN A 529 0.01 -8.67 10.51
CA ASN A 529 0.94 -9.77 10.79
C ASN A 529 0.26 -11.01 11.40
N GLY A 530 -1.07 -11.04 11.54
CA GLY A 530 -1.76 -12.16 12.16
C GLY A 530 -1.39 -12.37 13.63
N ASP A 531 -1.17 -11.31 14.39
CA ASP A 531 -1.01 -11.39 15.85
C ASP A 531 -2.35 -11.79 16.49
N VAL A 532 -2.36 -12.92 17.19
CA VAL A 532 -3.54 -13.46 17.88
C VAL A 532 -4.14 -12.44 18.84
N ASN A 533 -3.30 -11.76 19.63
CA ASN A 533 -3.79 -10.79 20.61
C ASN A 533 -4.46 -9.60 19.93
N ALA A 534 -3.92 -9.17 18.79
CA ALA A 534 -4.50 -8.08 18.03
C ALA A 534 -5.84 -8.47 17.37
N ILE A 535 -5.95 -9.70 16.86
CA ILE A 535 -7.19 -10.24 16.29
C ILE A 535 -8.26 -10.43 17.39
N SER A 536 -7.90 -11.05 18.52
CA SER A 536 -8.80 -11.26 19.66
C SER A 536 -9.30 -9.93 20.22
N HIS A 537 -8.40 -8.96 20.44
CA HIS A 537 -8.77 -7.64 20.93
C HIS A 537 -9.81 -6.95 20.04
N ARG A 538 -9.71 -7.06 18.71
CA ARG A 538 -10.73 -6.51 17.80
C ARG A 538 -12.03 -7.29 17.83
N THR A 539 -11.95 -8.62 17.86
CA THR A 539 -13.12 -9.49 17.95
C THR A 539 -13.92 -9.13 19.20
N GLU A 540 -13.26 -9.00 20.35
CA GLU A 540 -13.92 -8.67 21.62
C GLU A 540 -14.46 -7.23 21.65
N ASN A 541 -13.65 -6.24 21.27
CA ASN A 541 -13.99 -4.83 21.50
C ASN A 541 -14.80 -4.17 20.37
N VAL A 542 -14.77 -4.73 19.17
CA VAL A 542 -15.53 -4.22 18.01
C VAL A 542 -16.71 -5.13 17.71
N VAL A 543 -16.46 -6.42 17.49
CA VAL A 543 -17.51 -7.35 17.03
C VAL A 543 -18.44 -7.73 18.17
N GLU A 544 -17.93 -8.37 19.23
CA GLU A 544 -18.75 -8.87 20.34
C GLU A 544 -19.42 -7.74 21.12
N LYS A 545 -18.63 -6.80 21.60
CA LYS A 545 -19.12 -5.65 22.37
C LYS A 545 -20.07 -4.79 21.55
N GLY A 546 -19.75 -4.52 20.29
CA GLY A 546 -20.62 -3.74 19.40
C GLY A 546 -21.96 -4.41 19.18
N LEU A 547 -21.98 -5.71 18.86
CA LEU A 547 -23.22 -6.44 18.63
C LEU A 547 -24.09 -6.52 19.88
N SER A 548 -23.49 -6.78 21.05
CA SER A 548 -24.19 -6.79 22.33
C SER A 548 -24.86 -5.45 22.62
N GLU A 549 -24.10 -4.35 22.51
CA GLU A 549 -24.61 -3.02 22.84
C GLU A 549 -25.71 -2.56 21.87
N VAL A 550 -25.59 -2.85 20.57
CA VAL A 550 -26.65 -2.50 19.61
C VAL A 550 -27.90 -3.36 19.78
N ASP A 551 -27.75 -4.64 20.12
CA ASP A 551 -28.89 -5.52 20.41
C ASP A 551 -29.63 -5.06 21.68
N GLU A 552 -28.90 -4.64 22.73
CA GLU A 552 -29.49 -4.02 23.93
C GLU A 552 -30.24 -2.72 23.60
N LYS A 553 -29.67 -1.86 22.74
CA LYS A 553 -30.31 -0.62 22.29
C LYS A 553 -31.60 -0.90 21.51
N ALA A 554 -31.58 -1.89 20.60
CA ALA A 554 -32.77 -2.30 19.86
C ALA A 554 -33.85 -2.86 20.79
N GLN A 555 -33.48 -3.71 21.76
CA GLN A 555 -34.42 -4.24 22.74
C GLN A 555 -35.05 -3.12 23.58
N TRP A 556 -34.27 -2.14 24.00
CA TRP A 556 -34.78 -0.99 24.74
C TRP A 556 -35.78 -0.16 23.91
N LEU A 557 -35.49 0.08 22.62
CA LEU A 557 -36.41 0.81 21.72
C LEU A 557 -37.71 0.04 21.44
N ALA A 558 -37.66 -1.29 21.33
CA ALA A 558 -38.86 -2.11 21.19
C ALA A 558 -39.75 -2.05 22.43
N LEU A 559 -39.16 -2.01 23.63
CA LEU A 559 -39.90 -1.83 24.88
C LEU A 559 -40.45 -0.40 25.07
N HIS A 560 -39.84 0.59 24.41
CA HIS A 560 -40.19 2.00 24.52
C HIS A 560 -40.37 2.62 23.12
N PRO A 561 -41.41 2.26 22.36
CA PRO A 561 -41.59 2.75 20.99
C PRO A 561 -41.92 4.25 20.92
N LYS A 562 -42.26 4.88 22.05
CA LYS A 562 -42.52 6.33 22.16
C LYS A 562 -41.73 6.94 23.31
N GLY A 563 -41.15 8.10 23.03
CA GLY A 563 -40.47 8.91 24.02
C GLY A 563 -40.88 10.37 23.97
N THR A 564 -40.27 11.16 24.84
CA THR A 564 -40.47 12.62 24.90
C THR A 564 -39.83 13.35 23.71
N ASN A 565 -38.88 12.71 23.02
CA ASN A 565 -38.14 13.28 21.91
C ASN A 565 -38.07 12.37 20.67
N TYR A 566 -38.85 11.27 20.61
CA TYR A 566 -38.92 10.36 19.45
C TYR A 566 -40.25 9.60 19.42
N ASP A 567 -40.66 9.11 18.25
CA ASP A 567 -41.85 8.27 18.04
C ASP A 567 -41.57 7.23 16.94
N LEU A 568 -41.72 5.94 17.24
CA LEU A 568 -41.50 4.81 16.34
C LEU A 568 -42.79 4.14 15.87
N THR A 569 -43.97 4.73 16.05
CA THR A 569 -45.27 4.08 15.72
C THR A 569 -45.39 3.63 14.26
N GLY A 570 -44.67 4.27 13.33
CA GLY A 570 -44.67 3.90 11.91
C GLY A 570 -43.66 2.81 11.52
N ILE A 571 -42.91 2.29 12.49
CA ILE A 571 -41.84 1.31 12.28
C ILE A 571 -42.35 -0.07 12.72
N SER A 572 -42.11 -1.09 11.90
CA SER A 572 -42.49 -2.47 12.20
C SER A 572 -41.34 -3.30 12.75
N HIS A 573 -40.11 -2.99 12.36
CA HIS A 573 -38.92 -3.73 12.77
C HIS A 573 -37.73 -2.80 13.03
N ILE A 574 -36.85 -3.22 13.93
CA ILE A 574 -35.53 -2.63 14.16
C ILE A 574 -34.46 -3.56 13.58
N LEU A 575 -33.52 -2.98 12.83
CA LEU A 575 -32.31 -3.65 12.37
C LEU A 575 -31.07 -3.11 13.11
N PRO A 576 -30.56 -3.85 14.12
CA PRO A 576 -29.36 -3.48 14.86
C PRO A 576 -28.05 -3.88 14.14
N LEU A 577 -27.20 -2.90 13.83
CA LEU A 577 -25.92 -3.04 13.13
C LEU A 577 -24.74 -2.44 13.91
N VAL A 578 -23.52 -2.87 13.59
CA VAL A 578 -22.27 -2.22 14.04
C VAL A 578 -21.56 -1.64 12.84
N VAL A 579 -21.02 -0.43 12.98
CA VAL A 579 -20.15 0.18 11.98
C VAL A 579 -18.77 0.41 12.57
N SER A 580 -17.74 0.00 11.82
CA SER A 580 -16.32 0.20 12.15
C SER A 580 -15.63 1.02 11.05
N PRO A 581 -14.55 1.76 11.34
CA PRO A 581 -13.74 2.39 10.31
C PRO A 581 -13.01 1.38 9.40
N PHE A 582 -13.01 0.08 9.77
CA PHE A 582 -12.29 -0.99 9.09
C PHE A 582 -13.21 -2.17 8.77
N THR A 583 -12.83 -2.96 7.77
CA THR A 583 -13.44 -4.27 7.54
C THR A 583 -13.03 -5.20 8.69
N GLU A 584 -14.00 -5.80 9.38
CA GLU A 584 -13.75 -6.74 10.48
C GLU A 584 -13.85 -8.19 10.04
N TYR A 585 -13.00 -9.05 10.60
CA TYR A 585 -13.12 -10.50 10.45
C TYR A 585 -14.21 -11.04 11.39
N ILE A 586 -15.13 -11.84 10.84
CA ILE A 586 -16.16 -12.56 11.60
C ILE A 586 -15.75 -14.02 11.70
N HIS A 587 -15.73 -14.57 12.92
CA HIS A 587 -15.09 -15.85 13.22
C HIS A 587 -16.04 -17.06 13.16
N THR A 588 -17.31 -16.87 12.80
CA THR A 588 -18.35 -17.93 12.76
C THR A 588 -19.50 -17.56 11.81
N PHE A 589 -20.21 -18.55 11.27
CA PHE A 589 -21.45 -18.36 10.50
C PHE A 589 -22.73 -18.31 11.35
N GLU A 590 -22.61 -18.26 12.67
CA GLU A 590 -23.75 -18.14 13.58
C GLU A 590 -24.71 -17.00 13.15
N PRO A 591 -26.03 -17.24 13.04
CA PRO A 591 -26.97 -16.26 12.47
C PRO A 591 -26.93 -14.88 13.10
N ARG A 592 -26.54 -14.76 14.38
CA ARG A 592 -26.43 -13.49 15.10
C ARG A 592 -25.39 -12.53 14.51
N TYR A 593 -24.46 -12.98 13.68
CA TYR A 593 -23.41 -12.14 13.08
C TYR A 593 -23.73 -11.69 11.65
N TRP A 594 -24.80 -12.19 11.02
CA TRP A 594 -24.98 -12.09 9.58
C TRP A 594 -26.31 -11.45 9.17
N LEU A 595 -26.24 -10.47 8.28
CA LEU A 595 -27.39 -9.81 7.65
C LEU A 595 -27.93 -10.64 6.50
N THR A 596 -27.03 -11.13 5.66
CA THR A 596 -27.35 -11.96 4.48
C THR A 596 -26.55 -13.26 4.55
N LYS A 597 -26.36 -13.95 3.42
CA LYS A 597 -25.44 -15.10 3.34
C LYS A 597 -23.97 -14.69 3.42
N ASP A 598 -23.66 -13.47 2.99
CA ASP A 598 -22.31 -13.00 2.69
C ASP A 598 -22.00 -11.61 3.27
N LEU A 599 -22.99 -10.92 3.86
CA LEU A 599 -22.81 -9.63 4.50
C LEU A 599 -23.01 -9.77 6.03
N PRO A 600 -21.99 -9.44 6.84
CA PRO A 600 -22.12 -9.49 8.29
C PRO A 600 -22.87 -8.27 8.85
N ARG A 601 -23.24 -8.32 10.12
CA ARG A 601 -23.82 -7.20 10.88
C ARG A 601 -22.81 -6.14 11.31
N VAL A 602 -21.51 -6.43 11.13
CA VAL A 602 -20.40 -5.50 11.41
C VAL A 602 -19.83 -5.02 10.07
N LEU A 603 -20.19 -3.80 9.71
CA LEU A 603 -19.91 -3.19 8.41
C LEU A 603 -18.81 -2.14 8.53
N ASN A 604 -18.04 -1.93 7.47
CA ASN A 604 -17.33 -0.68 7.30
C ASN A 604 -18.25 0.41 6.69
N ILE A 605 -17.75 1.63 6.54
CA ILE A 605 -18.53 2.76 6.01
C ILE A 605 -19.07 2.47 4.59
N ASP A 606 -18.23 1.95 3.68
CA ASP A 606 -18.65 1.67 2.29
C ASP A 606 -19.74 0.60 2.24
N GLU A 607 -19.60 -0.45 3.04
CA GLU A 607 -20.55 -1.55 3.12
C GLU A 607 -21.87 -1.09 3.72
N PHE A 608 -21.82 -0.23 4.75
CA PHE A 608 -23.01 0.37 5.33
C PHE A 608 -23.76 1.20 4.28
N GLU A 609 -23.08 2.11 3.59
CA GLU A 609 -23.71 2.95 2.58
C GLU A 609 -24.34 2.14 1.44
N GLU A 610 -23.61 1.14 0.92
CA GLU A 610 -24.12 0.27 -0.15
C GLU A 610 -25.32 -0.54 0.33
N PHE A 611 -25.29 -1.05 1.56
CA PHE A 611 -26.38 -1.82 2.12
C PHE A 611 -27.64 -0.97 2.27
N ILE A 612 -27.52 0.27 2.75
CA ILE A 612 -28.65 1.21 2.82
C ILE A 612 -29.16 1.58 1.42
N LYS A 613 -28.26 1.89 0.47
CA LYS A 613 -28.61 2.19 -0.93
C LYS A 613 -29.29 1.02 -1.64
N SER A 614 -29.04 -0.22 -1.21
CA SER A 614 -29.67 -1.42 -1.75
C SER A 614 -31.09 -1.69 -1.24
N GLU A 615 -31.64 -0.80 -0.41
CA GLU A 615 -32.94 -0.95 0.25
C GLU A 615 -33.04 -2.25 1.08
N LEU A 616 -31.95 -2.62 1.76
CA LEU A 616 -31.85 -3.80 2.63
C LEU A 616 -32.12 -5.14 1.91
N LYS A 617 -31.83 -5.21 0.61
CA LYS A 617 -32.11 -6.40 -0.20
C LYS A 617 -31.42 -7.65 0.34
N GLY A 618 -32.19 -8.74 0.48
CA GLY A 618 -31.67 -10.05 0.88
C GLY A 618 -31.47 -10.25 2.39
N ILE A 619 -31.95 -9.31 3.20
CA ILE A 619 -31.84 -9.41 4.66
C ILE A 619 -32.56 -10.64 5.24
N ARG A 620 -31.92 -11.30 6.20
CA ARG A 620 -32.48 -12.43 6.94
C ARG A 620 -33.45 -11.92 8.01
N LYS A 621 -34.60 -12.60 8.15
CA LYS A 621 -35.56 -12.34 9.24
C LYS A 621 -34.94 -12.43 10.63
N SER A 622 -33.94 -13.30 10.83
CA SER A 622 -33.23 -13.46 12.09
C SER A 622 -32.43 -12.23 12.53
N ALA A 623 -32.10 -11.33 11.59
CA ALA A 623 -31.39 -10.09 11.88
C ALA A 623 -32.35 -8.95 12.31
N LEU A 624 -33.65 -9.09 12.06
CA LEU A 624 -34.67 -8.12 12.45
C LEU A 624 -35.16 -8.39 13.87
N ARG A 625 -35.46 -7.30 14.59
CA ARG A 625 -36.18 -7.32 15.86
C ARG A 625 -37.57 -6.73 15.62
N PRO A 626 -38.66 -7.39 16.01
CA PRO A 626 -39.98 -6.77 15.96
C PRO A 626 -39.99 -5.54 16.89
N LEU A 627 -40.63 -4.46 16.45
CA LEU A 627 -40.93 -3.32 17.32
C LEU A 627 -42.13 -3.63 18.22
#